data_AF-A0A949V5D7-F1
#
_entry.id   AF-A0A949V5D7-F1
#
_cell.length_a   1.000
_cell.length_b   1.000
_cell.length_c   1.000
_cell.angle_alpha   90.00
_cell.angle_beta   90.00
_cell.angle_gamma   90.00
#
_symmetry.space_group_name_H-M   'P 1'
#
loop_
_entity.id
_entity.type
_entity.pdbx_description
1 polymer ?
#
loop_
_entity_poly.entity_id
_entity_poly.type
_entity_poly.pdbx_seq_one_letter_code
_entity_poly.pdbx_strand_id
1 'polypeptide(L)'
;MLRLFAFLFSLLAFSAAQAVSDNFTVSGTWTAPAGVGLVTVEVWGGGGAGGGQNQNTDGGGGGGGGAYSTATVAVTPGSSYPIVVGKGGLGVASGNGLPGGDSYFWTESTVMAKGGLGGLRSTGTAPAGVAGGNASAGVGTVKFSGGNGGKGPDSNTGSGGPGGSSAGSAA
;
A
#
# COMPACT_ATOMS: atom_id res chain seq x y z
N MET A 1 -34.25 19.26 60.54
CA MET A 1 -34.54 19.47 59.11
C MET A 1 -33.42 20.31 58.51
N LEU A 2 -32.52 19.69 57.74
CA LEU A 2 -31.63 20.40 56.81
C LEU A 2 -31.37 19.44 55.64
N ARG A 3 -32.00 19.71 54.50
CA ARG A 3 -31.91 18.90 53.28
C ARG A 3 -30.70 19.40 52.49
N LEU A 4 -29.65 18.59 52.40
CA LEU A 4 -28.49 18.87 51.56
C LEU A 4 -28.80 18.42 50.13
N PHE A 5 -29.20 19.35 49.26
CA PHE A 5 -29.28 19.14 47.82
C PHE A 5 -27.84 19.13 47.26
N ALA A 6 -27.28 17.93 47.05
CA ALA A 6 -26.03 17.78 46.32
C ALA A 6 -26.31 17.99 44.83
N PHE A 7 -25.89 19.15 44.32
CA PHE A 7 -25.92 19.52 42.92
C PHE A 7 -25.01 18.54 42.14
N LEU A 8 -25.61 17.62 41.38
CA LEU A 8 -24.90 16.71 40.47
C LEU A 8 -24.34 17.55 39.31
N PHE A 9 -23.13 18.08 39.49
CA PHE A 9 -22.39 18.71 38.40
C PHE A 9 -21.92 17.59 37.47
N SER A 10 -22.73 17.25 36.45
CA SER A 10 -22.29 16.33 35.41
C SER A 10 -21.14 16.98 34.66
N LEU A 11 -19.95 16.43 34.84
CA LEU A 11 -18.78 16.82 34.08
C LEU A 11 -19.02 16.34 32.64
N LEU A 12 -19.59 17.22 31.81
CA LEU A 12 -19.58 17.05 30.36
C LEU A 12 -18.11 17.14 29.92
N ALA A 13 -17.44 15.99 29.92
CA ALA A 13 -16.13 15.85 29.30
C ALA A 13 -16.32 16.09 27.80
N PHE A 14 -16.03 17.32 27.36
CA PHE A 14 -15.96 17.65 25.96
C PHE A 14 -14.70 16.98 25.41
N SER A 15 -14.84 15.77 24.87
CA SER A 15 -13.75 15.12 24.14
C SER A 15 -13.55 15.88 22.83
N ALA A 16 -12.47 16.67 22.74
CA ALA A 16 -11.99 17.14 21.44
C ALA A 16 -11.75 15.90 20.56
N ALA A 17 -12.26 15.91 19.32
CA ALA A 17 -11.95 14.88 18.34
C ALA A 17 -10.44 14.94 18.04
N GLN A 18 -9.66 14.08 18.69
CA GLN A 18 -8.26 13.90 18.34
C GLN A 18 -8.20 13.13 17.03
N ALA A 19 -7.42 13.61 16.07
CA ALA A 19 -7.15 12.85 14.85
C ALA A 19 -6.39 11.58 15.24
N VAL A 20 -7.07 10.45 15.23
CA VAL A 20 -6.49 9.12 15.46
C VAL A 20 -6.15 8.52 14.10
N SER A 21 -4.92 8.01 13.96
CA SER A 21 -4.49 7.27 12.78
C SER A 21 -4.37 5.79 13.13
N ASP A 22 -5.16 4.97 12.46
CA ASP A 22 -5.04 3.51 12.53
C ASP A 22 -4.19 3.01 11.36
N ASN A 23 -3.10 2.31 11.67
CA ASN A 23 -2.15 1.82 10.67
C ASN A 23 -2.30 0.31 10.48
N PHE A 24 -2.49 -0.11 9.23
CA PHE A 24 -2.62 -1.52 8.85
C PHE A 24 -1.45 -1.94 7.97
N THR A 25 -0.60 -2.82 8.48
CA THR A 25 0.49 -3.47 7.71
C THR A 25 0.16 -4.91 7.33
N VAL A 26 -0.98 -5.42 7.80
CA VAL A 26 -1.56 -6.72 7.48
C VAL A 26 -3.06 -6.52 7.26
N SER A 27 -3.63 -7.28 6.31
CA SER A 27 -5.07 -7.26 6.05
C SER A 27 -5.89 -7.58 7.30
N GLY A 28 -7.07 -6.98 7.39
CA GLY A 28 -7.95 -7.13 8.53
C GLY A 28 -9.26 -6.38 8.33
N THR A 29 -9.83 -5.93 9.43
CA THR A 29 -11.08 -5.19 9.45
C THR A 29 -10.93 -3.99 10.36
N TRP A 30 -11.42 -2.84 9.92
CA TRP A 30 -11.53 -1.63 10.73
C TRP A 30 -12.99 -1.35 11.02
N THR A 31 -13.32 -1.05 12.28
CA THR A 31 -14.68 -0.67 12.68
C THR A 31 -14.73 0.83 12.92
N ALA A 32 -15.67 1.52 12.27
CA ALA A 32 -15.84 2.95 12.43
C ALA A 32 -16.18 3.30 13.89
N PRO A 33 -15.39 4.17 14.55
CA PRO A 33 -15.70 4.59 15.91
C PRO A 33 -17.06 5.30 16.01
N ALA A 34 -17.63 5.30 17.21
CA ALA A 34 -18.85 6.04 17.48
C ALA A 34 -18.66 7.54 17.15
N GLY A 35 -19.61 8.13 16.43
CA GLY A 35 -19.58 9.55 16.05
C GLY A 35 -18.70 9.88 14.84
N VAL A 36 -17.98 8.91 14.25
CA VAL A 36 -17.16 9.14 13.05
C VAL A 36 -17.95 8.81 11.79
N GLY A 37 -18.27 9.83 11.00
CA GLY A 37 -19.00 9.71 9.72
C GLY A 37 -18.14 9.89 8.47
N LEU A 38 -16.90 10.37 8.64
CA LEU A 38 -15.95 10.64 7.56
C LEU A 38 -14.55 10.23 8.03
N VAL A 39 -13.79 9.60 7.14
CA VAL A 39 -12.38 9.25 7.35
C VAL A 39 -11.55 9.58 6.12
N THR A 40 -10.33 10.02 6.33
CA THR A 40 -9.31 10.06 5.26
C THR A 40 -8.62 8.72 5.23
N VAL A 41 -8.62 8.09 4.06
CA VAL A 41 -7.98 6.79 3.84
C VAL A 41 -6.77 7.00 2.95
N GLU A 42 -5.66 6.36 3.32
CA GLU A 42 -4.43 6.31 2.52
C GLU A 42 -4.05 4.84 2.33
N VAL A 43 -3.77 4.45 1.09
CA VAL A 43 -3.38 3.08 0.74
C VAL A 43 -2.17 3.08 -0.20
N TRP A 44 -1.28 2.12 0.02
CA TRP A 44 -0.12 1.85 -0.83
C TRP A 44 -0.14 0.41 -1.31
N GLY A 45 0.00 0.20 -2.61
CA GLY A 45 0.14 -1.16 -3.17
C GLY A 45 1.46 -1.81 -2.75
N GLY A 46 1.52 -3.14 -2.80
CA GLY A 46 2.76 -3.88 -2.59
C GLY A 46 3.75 -3.68 -3.74
N GLY A 47 5.05 -3.67 -3.46
CA GLY A 47 6.08 -3.69 -4.51
C GLY A 47 6.21 -5.08 -5.16
N GLY A 48 6.57 -5.14 -6.44
CA GLY A 48 6.89 -6.38 -7.12
C GLY A 48 8.29 -6.90 -6.79
N ALA A 49 8.47 -8.22 -6.88
CA ALA A 49 9.80 -8.83 -6.70
C ALA A 49 10.71 -8.58 -7.90
N GLY A 50 12.03 -8.61 -7.69
CA GLY A 50 12.99 -8.70 -8.80
C GLY A 50 12.90 -10.03 -9.54
N GLY A 51 13.34 -10.03 -10.80
CA GLY A 51 13.48 -11.25 -11.61
C GLY A 51 14.66 -12.09 -11.17
N GLY A 52 14.50 -13.41 -11.22
CA GLY A 52 15.57 -14.36 -10.91
C GLY A 52 16.56 -14.57 -12.05
N GLN A 53 17.52 -15.45 -11.78
CA GLN A 53 18.55 -15.88 -12.71
C GLN A 53 18.94 -17.34 -12.46
N ASN A 54 19.12 -18.12 -13.53
CA ASN A 54 19.50 -19.53 -13.50
C ASN A 54 20.95 -19.83 -13.93
N GLN A 55 21.70 -18.83 -14.38
CA GLN A 55 23.06 -18.97 -14.92
C GLN A 55 24.05 -18.02 -14.24
N ASN A 56 25.35 -18.34 -14.26
CA ASN A 56 26.45 -17.46 -13.80
C ASN A 56 26.65 -16.23 -14.72
N THR A 57 25.56 -15.61 -15.15
CA THR A 57 25.50 -14.48 -16.09
C THR A 57 24.66 -13.36 -15.48
N ASP A 58 24.31 -12.35 -16.26
CA ASP A 58 23.66 -11.10 -15.82
C ASP A 58 22.40 -11.31 -14.97
N GLY A 59 22.17 -10.46 -13.96
CA GLY A 59 21.01 -10.59 -13.09
C GLY A 59 19.69 -10.12 -13.72
N GLY A 60 18.56 -10.57 -13.15
CA GLY A 60 17.23 -10.16 -13.58
C GLY A 60 16.94 -8.69 -13.31
N GLY A 61 15.88 -8.17 -13.92
CA GLY A 61 15.43 -6.78 -13.73
C GLY A 61 14.79 -6.58 -12.35
N GLY A 62 14.87 -5.36 -11.82
CA GLY A 62 14.20 -5.00 -10.58
C GLY A 62 12.68 -4.96 -10.73
N GLY A 63 11.96 -5.30 -9.66
CA GLY A 63 10.50 -5.14 -9.58
C GLY A 63 10.10 -3.68 -9.38
N GLY A 64 8.89 -3.32 -9.78
CA GLY A 64 8.34 -1.98 -9.60
C GLY A 64 7.80 -1.75 -8.19
N GLY A 65 7.84 -0.51 -7.71
CA GLY A 65 7.23 -0.13 -6.43
C GLY A 65 5.70 -0.03 -6.52
N GLY A 66 5.01 -0.07 -5.39
CA GLY A 66 3.55 0.09 -5.36
C GLY A 66 3.09 1.54 -5.54
N ALA A 67 1.89 1.71 -6.09
CA ALA A 67 1.22 3.01 -6.19
C ALA A 67 0.70 3.50 -4.83
N TYR A 68 0.27 4.75 -4.80
CA TYR A 68 -0.45 5.39 -3.70
C TYR A 68 -1.82 5.89 -4.18
N SER A 69 -2.81 5.81 -3.29
CA SER A 69 -4.11 6.46 -3.45
C SER A 69 -4.62 6.97 -2.10
N THR A 70 -5.32 8.11 -2.13
CA THR A 70 -6.06 8.63 -0.97
C THR A 70 -7.43 9.17 -1.37
N ALA A 71 -8.40 9.10 -0.45
CA ALA A 71 -9.66 9.82 -0.52
C ALA A 71 -10.29 9.99 0.87
N THR A 72 -11.21 10.95 0.98
CA THR A 72 -12.14 11.03 2.11
C THR A 72 -13.37 10.16 1.82
N VAL A 73 -13.67 9.23 2.73
CA VAL A 73 -14.74 8.23 2.59
C VAL A 73 -15.79 8.47 3.66
N ALA A 74 -17.06 8.47 3.26
CA ALA A 74 -18.18 8.44 4.18
C ALA A 74 -18.33 7.04 4.80
N VAL A 75 -18.39 6.99 6.13
CA VAL A 75 -18.54 5.75 6.90
C VAL A 75 -19.72 5.86 7.86
N THR A 76 -20.25 4.71 8.26
CA THR A 76 -21.33 4.62 9.23
C THR A 76 -20.74 4.22 10.58
N PRO A 77 -20.92 5.01 11.65
CA PRO A 77 -20.45 4.65 13.00
C PRO A 77 -20.86 3.23 13.40
N GLY A 78 -19.92 2.46 13.95
CA GLY A 78 -20.11 1.07 14.37
C GLY A 78 -20.08 0.03 13.24
N SER A 79 -20.02 0.45 11.97
CA SER A 79 -19.90 -0.49 10.84
C SER A 79 -18.45 -0.95 10.62
N SER A 80 -18.30 -2.18 10.15
CA SER A 80 -17.01 -2.80 9.87
C SER A 80 -16.66 -2.76 8.38
N TYR A 81 -15.42 -2.38 8.08
CA TYR A 81 -14.89 -2.19 6.75
C TYR A 81 -13.66 -3.09 6.54
N PRO A 82 -13.67 -3.98 5.55
CA PRO A 82 -12.50 -4.77 5.22
C PRO A 82 -11.32 -3.89 4.81
N ILE A 83 -10.11 -4.29 5.19
CA ILE A 83 -8.87 -3.67 4.74
C ILE A 83 -8.01 -4.77 4.13
N VAL A 84 -7.55 -4.54 2.91
CA VAL A 84 -6.57 -5.40 2.26
C VAL A 84 -5.25 -4.65 2.13
N VAL A 85 -4.21 -5.26 2.68
CA VAL A 85 -2.83 -4.83 2.51
C VAL A 85 -2.18 -5.74 1.47
N GLY A 86 -1.84 -5.16 0.34
CA GLY A 86 -1.14 -5.79 -0.77
C GLY A 86 0.22 -6.30 -0.33
N LYS A 87 0.46 -7.60 -0.48
CA LYS A 87 1.76 -8.20 -0.17
C LYS A 87 2.80 -7.78 -1.19
N GLY A 88 4.06 -7.75 -0.76
CA GLY A 88 5.18 -7.72 -1.70
C GLY A 88 5.17 -8.95 -2.60
N GLY A 89 5.63 -8.78 -3.84
CA GLY A 89 5.81 -9.87 -4.78
C GLY A 89 6.81 -10.91 -4.24
N LEU A 90 6.59 -12.17 -4.58
CA LEU A 90 7.53 -13.25 -4.26
C LEU A 90 8.58 -13.39 -5.36
N GLY A 91 9.83 -13.55 -4.94
CA GLY A 91 10.94 -13.86 -5.86
C GLY A 91 10.84 -15.28 -6.41
N VAL A 92 11.34 -15.47 -7.63
CA VAL A 92 11.38 -16.77 -8.29
C VAL A 92 12.80 -17.01 -8.79
N ALA A 93 13.45 -18.10 -8.35
CA ALA A 93 14.88 -18.34 -8.60
C ALA A 93 15.26 -18.37 -10.10
N SER A 94 14.37 -18.83 -10.99
CA SER A 94 14.62 -18.91 -12.43
C SER A 94 13.43 -18.41 -13.25
N GLY A 95 12.76 -17.38 -12.73
CA GLY A 95 11.53 -16.86 -13.29
C GLY A 95 11.41 -15.36 -13.10
N ASN A 96 10.37 -14.80 -13.72
CA ASN A 96 9.98 -13.42 -13.44
C ASN A 96 9.58 -13.33 -11.97
N GLY A 97 9.92 -12.23 -11.32
CA GLY A 97 9.37 -11.92 -10.02
C GLY A 97 7.85 -11.84 -10.11
N LEU A 98 7.15 -12.18 -9.02
CA LEU A 98 5.71 -11.98 -8.97
C LEU A 98 5.40 -10.49 -8.73
N PRO A 99 4.26 -9.99 -9.24
CA PRO A 99 3.80 -8.65 -8.94
C PRO A 99 3.43 -8.52 -7.45
N GLY A 100 3.49 -7.29 -6.94
CA GLY A 100 2.91 -6.96 -5.64
C GLY A 100 1.39 -6.97 -5.69
N GLY A 101 0.76 -7.19 -4.55
CA GLY A 101 -0.70 -7.13 -4.42
C GLY A 101 -1.21 -5.70 -4.34
N ASP A 102 -2.46 -5.51 -4.76
CA ASP A 102 -3.18 -4.25 -4.56
C ASP A 102 -3.56 -4.08 -3.08
N SER A 103 -3.63 -2.83 -2.62
CA SER A 103 -4.15 -2.48 -1.29
C SER A 103 -5.42 -1.67 -1.44
N TYR A 104 -6.44 -1.96 -0.61
CA TYR A 104 -7.69 -1.23 -0.65
C TYR A 104 -8.42 -1.21 0.70
N PHE A 105 -9.23 -0.17 0.87
CA PHE A 105 -10.18 -0.02 1.96
C PHE A 105 -11.60 -0.30 1.47
N TRP A 106 -12.35 -1.09 2.22
CA TRP A 106 -13.73 -1.54 1.99
C TRP A 106 -13.93 -2.39 0.73
N THR A 107 -13.71 -1.81 -0.44
CA THR A 107 -13.81 -2.47 -1.74
C THR A 107 -12.75 -1.91 -2.68
N GLU A 108 -12.46 -2.66 -3.74
CA GLU A 108 -11.65 -2.19 -4.86
C GLU A 108 -12.17 -0.89 -5.51
N SER A 109 -13.46 -0.58 -5.35
CA SER A 109 -14.08 0.63 -5.90
C SER A 109 -14.11 1.83 -4.95
N THR A 110 -13.58 1.71 -3.72
CA THR A 110 -13.66 2.77 -2.70
C THR A 110 -12.36 3.59 -2.65
N VAL A 111 -11.27 2.99 -2.16
CA VAL A 111 -9.92 3.56 -2.23
C VAL A 111 -8.95 2.41 -2.47
N MET A 112 -8.21 2.45 -3.57
CA MET A 112 -7.35 1.34 -4.00
C MET A 112 -6.07 1.85 -4.65
N ALA A 113 -4.94 1.28 -4.23
CA ALA A 113 -3.64 1.49 -4.86
C ALA A 113 -3.14 0.18 -5.47
N LYS A 114 -2.62 0.29 -6.70
CA LYS A 114 -2.10 -0.84 -7.46
C LYS A 114 -0.73 -1.29 -6.98
N GLY A 115 -0.53 -2.60 -6.93
CA GLY A 115 0.78 -3.21 -6.73
C GLY A 115 1.72 -2.98 -7.92
N GLY A 116 3.01 -3.01 -7.65
CA GLY A 116 4.05 -2.91 -8.68
C GLY A 116 4.24 -4.21 -9.45
N LEU A 117 4.69 -4.13 -10.71
CA LEU A 117 4.97 -5.31 -11.51
C LEU A 117 6.21 -6.05 -11.01
N GLY A 118 6.25 -7.37 -11.23
CA GLY A 118 7.43 -8.18 -10.96
C GLY A 118 8.48 -8.09 -12.07
N GLY A 119 9.74 -8.00 -11.69
CA GLY A 119 10.88 -7.87 -12.58
C GLY A 119 11.06 -9.08 -13.49
N LEU A 120 11.56 -8.84 -14.70
CA LEU A 120 11.79 -9.89 -15.68
C LEU A 120 13.04 -10.70 -15.35
N ARG A 121 13.01 -12.01 -15.60
CA ARG A 121 14.20 -12.87 -15.48
C ARG A 121 15.25 -12.52 -16.52
N SER A 122 16.52 -12.72 -16.18
CA SER A 122 17.58 -12.73 -17.18
C SER A 122 17.51 -13.99 -18.04
N THR A 123 17.80 -13.85 -19.34
CA THR A 123 17.98 -14.96 -20.28
C THR A 123 19.37 -14.94 -20.93
N GLY A 124 20.37 -14.40 -20.22
CA GLY A 124 21.72 -14.18 -20.72
C GLY A 124 21.98 -12.76 -21.23
N THR A 125 20.99 -11.87 -21.11
CA THR A 125 21.12 -10.42 -21.24
C THR A 125 20.24 -9.79 -20.15
N ALA A 126 20.70 -8.75 -19.47
CA ALA A 126 19.89 -8.16 -18.41
C ALA A 126 18.65 -7.46 -18.99
N PRO A 127 17.45 -7.81 -18.52
CA PRO A 127 16.25 -7.15 -18.97
C PRO A 127 16.13 -5.76 -18.34
N ALA A 128 15.41 -4.88 -19.04
CA ALA A 128 14.97 -3.62 -18.46
C ALA A 128 14.14 -3.87 -17.19
N GLY A 129 14.10 -2.88 -16.30
CA GLY A 129 13.18 -2.93 -15.18
C GLY A 129 11.73 -2.75 -15.64
N VAL A 130 10.80 -3.06 -14.74
CA VAL A 130 9.36 -3.03 -15.02
C VAL A 130 8.69 -1.82 -14.39
N ALA A 131 7.46 -1.52 -14.84
CA ALA A 131 6.70 -0.41 -14.31
C ALA A 131 6.32 -0.62 -12.82
N GLY A 132 6.27 0.49 -12.07
CA GLY A 132 5.62 0.51 -10.76
C GLY A 132 4.09 0.39 -10.86
N GLY A 133 3.41 0.40 -9.72
CA GLY A 133 1.96 0.38 -9.65
C GLY A 133 1.36 1.58 -10.38
N ASN A 134 0.37 1.32 -11.24
CA ASN A 134 -0.23 2.37 -12.07
C ASN A 134 -1.34 3.12 -11.32
N ALA A 135 -1.10 4.39 -11.00
CA ALA A 135 -2.09 5.27 -10.37
C ALA A 135 -3.35 5.48 -11.22
N SER A 136 -3.25 5.46 -12.56
CA SER A 136 -4.44 5.65 -13.41
C SER A 136 -5.45 4.52 -13.22
N ALA A 137 -4.97 3.33 -12.84
CA ALA A 137 -5.81 2.16 -12.58
C ALA A 137 -6.22 2.02 -11.10
N GLY A 138 -5.74 2.89 -10.21
CA GLY A 138 -6.18 2.96 -8.80
C GLY A 138 -7.42 3.83 -8.61
N VAL A 139 -7.98 3.78 -7.40
CA VAL A 139 -9.17 4.53 -6.98
C VAL A 139 -8.83 5.46 -5.83
N GLY A 140 -9.15 6.74 -5.97
CA GLY A 140 -8.84 7.80 -5.01
C GLY A 140 -8.93 9.16 -5.66
N THR A 141 -9.01 10.22 -4.86
CA THR A 141 -9.03 11.62 -5.32
C THR A 141 -7.62 12.11 -5.66
N VAL A 142 -6.61 11.66 -4.91
CA VAL A 142 -5.19 11.90 -5.20
C VAL A 142 -4.51 10.55 -5.34
N LYS A 143 -3.68 10.39 -6.39
CA LYS A 143 -3.04 9.12 -6.75
C LYS A 143 -1.66 9.36 -7.34
N PHE A 144 -0.70 8.52 -6.95
CA PHE A 144 0.68 8.59 -7.45
C PHE A 144 1.19 7.21 -7.85
N SER A 145 1.83 7.12 -9.02
CA SER A 145 2.36 5.85 -9.51
C SER A 145 3.61 5.45 -8.72
N GLY A 146 3.81 4.15 -8.55
CA GLY A 146 5.04 3.63 -7.99
C GLY A 146 6.23 3.83 -8.94
N GLY A 147 7.43 3.85 -8.39
CA GLY A 147 8.67 3.92 -9.15
C GLY A 147 8.89 2.65 -9.98
N ASN A 148 9.50 2.82 -11.16
CA ASN A 148 9.89 1.69 -12.01
C ASN A 148 11.10 0.97 -11.40
N GLY A 149 11.16 -0.34 -11.58
CA GLY A 149 12.38 -1.09 -11.35
C GLY A 149 13.47 -0.67 -12.34
N GLY A 150 14.73 -0.92 -12.00
CA GLY A 150 15.87 -0.70 -12.87
C GLY A 150 16.32 -1.95 -13.63
N LYS A 151 17.09 -1.72 -14.69
CA LYS A 151 17.76 -2.78 -15.47
C LYS A 151 18.76 -3.52 -14.57
N GLY A 152 18.87 -4.84 -14.74
CA GLY A 152 19.98 -5.60 -14.18
C GLY A 152 21.33 -5.14 -14.77
N PRO A 153 22.43 -5.15 -14.01
CA PRO A 153 23.77 -4.94 -14.57
C PRO A 153 24.20 -6.10 -15.47
N ASP A 154 24.74 -5.75 -16.65
CA ASP A 154 25.40 -6.68 -17.57
C ASP A 154 26.87 -6.84 -17.18
N SER A 155 27.15 -7.60 -16.11
CA SER A 155 28.50 -7.72 -15.54
C SER A 155 28.92 -9.14 -15.20
N ASN A 156 28.17 -10.18 -15.58
CA ASN A 156 28.42 -11.57 -15.18
C ASN A 156 28.60 -11.79 -13.66
N THR A 157 28.18 -10.83 -12.83
CA THR A 157 28.27 -10.92 -11.35
C THR A 157 27.00 -11.46 -10.72
N GLY A 158 25.96 -11.77 -11.53
CA GLY A 158 24.66 -12.24 -11.06
C GLY A 158 23.86 -11.22 -10.25
N SER A 159 24.28 -9.96 -10.19
CA SER A 159 23.61 -8.91 -9.42
C SER A 159 22.30 -8.50 -10.10
N GLY A 160 21.19 -8.46 -9.37
CA GLY A 160 19.89 -8.03 -9.89
C GLY A 160 19.78 -6.51 -10.07
N GLY A 161 18.81 -6.08 -10.88
CA GLY A 161 18.49 -4.66 -11.05
C GLY A 161 17.86 -4.05 -9.79
N PRO A 162 18.03 -2.73 -9.57
CA PRO A 162 17.47 -2.07 -8.40
C PRO A 162 15.93 -2.08 -8.43
N GLY A 163 15.29 -2.25 -7.28
CA GLY A 163 13.83 -2.16 -7.16
C GLY A 163 13.32 -0.73 -7.31
N GLY A 164 12.06 -0.60 -7.74
CA GLY A 164 11.36 0.69 -7.79
C GLY A 164 10.89 1.13 -6.40
N SER A 165 10.95 2.45 -6.15
CA SER A 165 10.45 3.04 -4.91
C SER A 165 8.92 2.97 -4.83
N SER A 166 8.36 2.80 -3.63
CA SER A 166 6.94 3.07 -3.42
C SER A 166 6.61 4.54 -3.72
N ALA A 167 5.38 4.80 -4.17
CA ALA A 167 4.90 6.16 -4.32
C ALA A 167 4.87 6.91 -2.97
N GLY A 168 5.25 8.19 -2.97
CA GLY A 168 5.05 9.09 -1.83
C GLY A 168 3.60 9.60 -1.74
N SER A 169 3.27 10.31 -0.66
CA SER A 169 1.97 10.99 -0.48
C SER A 169 1.96 12.42 -1.06
N ALA A 170 3.05 12.85 -1.68
CA ALA A 170 3.19 14.13 -2.38
C ALA A 170 3.95 13.93 -3.70
N ALA A 171 3.70 14.82 -4.67
CA ALA A 171 4.32 14.83 -5.99
C ALA A 171 5.81 15.24 -5.96
#